data_AF-A0A6L3C5C2-F1
#
_entry.id   AF-A0A6L3C5C2-F1
#
_cell.length_a   1.000
_cell.length_b   1.000
_cell.length_c   1.000
_cell.angle_alpha   90.00
_cell.angle_beta   90.00
_cell.angle_gamma   90.00
#
_symmetry.space_group_name_H-M   'P 1'
#
loop_
_entity.id
_entity.type
_entity.pdbx_description
1 polymer ?
#
loop_
_entity_poly.entity_id
_entity_poly.type
_entity_poly.pdbx_seq_one_letter_code
_entity_poly.pdbx_strand_id
1 'polypeptide(L)'
;RRGLEVLGKLRKDESVPLQVLDVGVENGNEVDAVLVQLAREMKSSILTTDYNLNRVAELQGVQVLNVNELANALKSIVIPGEELRVNIVQEGKEVGQGVAYLDDGTMVVIEGGRRYLNAFHDVAVTRVLQTAAGRIVFAQPKGD
;
A
#
# COMPACT_ATOMS: atom_id res chain seq x y z
N ARG A 1 -11.14 15.54 -18.00
CA ARG A 1 -10.56 15.16 -19.31
C ARG A 1 -10.09 13.70 -19.31
N ARG A 2 -9.08 13.32 -18.51
CA ARG A 2 -8.60 11.91 -18.39
C ARG A 2 -9.70 10.89 -18.04
N GLY A 3 -10.62 11.19 -17.13
CA GLY A 3 -11.72 10.28 -16.78
C GLY A 3 -12.64 9.92 -17.96
N LEU A 4 -12.96 10.89 -18.83
CA LEU A 4 -13.75 10.66 -20.04
C LEU A 4 -12.99 9.85 -21.10
N GLU A 5 -11.67 10.06 -21.20
CA GLU A 5 -10.83 9.25 -22.09
C GLU A 5 -10.78 7.78 -21.63
N VAL A 6 -10.65 7.53 -20.32
CA VAL A 6 -10.68 6.18 -19.76
C VAL A 6 -12.04 5.52 -19.98
N LEU A 7 -13.14 6.25 -19.75
CA LEU A 7 -14.48 5.77 -20.06
C LEU A 7 -14.62 5.42 -21.55
N GLY A 8 -14.06 6.23 -22.44
CA GLY A 8 -14.04 5.96 -23.88
C GLY A 8 -13.25 4.69 -24.24
N LYS A 9 -12.20 4.35 -23.50
CA LYS A 9 -11.47 3.09 -23.65
C LYS A 9 -12.26 1.90 -23.12
N LEU A 10 -12.85 2.02 -21.92
CA LEU A 10 -13.69 0.98 -21.32
C LEU A 10 -14.88 0.62 -22.22
N ARG A 11 -15.48 1.60 -22.89
CA ARG A 11 -16.57 1.36 -23.86
C ARG A 11 -16.17 0.55 -25.08
N LYS A 12 -14.88 0.48 -25.42
CA LYS A 12 -14.35 -0.26 -26.58
C LYS A 12 -13.77 -1.61 -26.18
N ASP A 13 -13.64 -1.87 -24.89
CA ASP A 13 -13.07 -3.11 -24.38
C ASP A 13 -14.19 -4.14 -24.22
N GLU A 14 -14.19 -5.17 -25.07
CA GLU A 14 -15.20 -6.23 -25.05
C GLU A 14 -14.92 -7.28 -23.94
N SER A 15 -13.76 -7.23 -23.29
CA SER A 15 -13.39 -8.20 -22.24
C SER A 15 -14.09 -7.94 -20.90
N VAL A 16 -14.62 -6.73 -20.70
CA VAL A 16 -15.32 -6.33 -19.47
C VAL A 16 -16.70 -5.79 -19.81
N PRO A 17 -17.78 -6.41 -19.29
CA PRO A 17 -19.13 -5.88 -19.44
C PRO A 17 -19.23 -4.47 -18.85
N LEU A 18 -19.62 -3.49 -19.68
CA LEU A 18 -19.83 -2.11 -19.26
C LEU A 18 -21.31 -1.74 -19.41
N GLN A 19 -21.89 -1.22 -18.33
CA GLN A 19 -23.22 -0.65 -18.32
C GLN A 19 -23.15 0.82 -17.90
N VAL A 20 -23.81 1.70 -18.66
CA VAL A 20 -24.02 3.10 -18.27
C VAL A 20 -25.46 3.20 -17.78
N LEU A 21 -25.64 3.53 -16.51
CA LEU A 21 -26.94 3.68 -15.87
C LEU A 21 -27.30 5.17 -15.79
N ASP A 22 -28.52 5.50 -16.20
CA ASP A 22 -29.12 6.79 -15.88
C ASP A 22 -29.90 6.65 -14.58
N VAL A 23 -29.31 7.16 -13.50
CA VAL A 23 -29.80 6.99 -12.12
C VAL A 23 -30.58 8.20 -11.61
N GLY A 24 -30.93 9.16 -12.48
CA GLY A 24 -31.79 10.28 -12.10
C GLY A 24 -31.19 11.12 -10.96
N VAL A 25 -29.95 11.59 -11.14
CA VAL A 25 -29.27 12.40 -10.14
C VAL A 25 -29.95 13.77 -10.02
N GLU A 26 -30.68 14.00 -8.93
CA GLU A 26 -31.30 15.30 -8.66
C GLU A 26 -30.25 16.38 -8.35
N ASN A 27 -30.52 17.61 -8.77
CA ASN A 27 -29.67 18.76 -8.51
C ASN A 27 -29.56 19.01 -6.99
N GLY A 28 -28.35 18.86 -6.44
CA GLY A 28 -28.06 19.08 -5.03
C GLY A 28 -27.68 17.81 -4.26
N ASN A 29 -27.86 16.63 -4.84
CA ASN A 29 -27.37 15.40 -4.23
C ASN A 29 -25.83 15.38 -4.24
N GLU A 30 -25.25 15.05 -3.09
CA GLU A 30 -23.82 14.77 -3.01
C GLU A 30 -23.50 13.52 -3.85
N VAL A 31 -22.53 13.65 -4.75
CA VAL A 31 -22.13 12.58 -5.68
C VAL A 31 -21.79 11.30 -4.91
N ASP A 32 -21.10 11.41 -3.79
CA ASP A 32 -20.72 10.28 -2.93
C ASP A 32 -21.94 9.54 -2.38
N ALA A 33 -22.98 10.25 -1.96
CA ALA A 33 -24.22 9.64 -1.46
C ALA A 33 -24.92 8.83 -2.56
N VAL A 34 -24.94 9.36 -3.79
CA VAL A 34 -25.51 8.67 -4.95
C VAL A 34 -24.72 7.41 -5.29
N LEU A 35 -23.38 7.49 -5.29
CA LEU A 35 -22.51 6.35 -5.55
C LEU A 35 -22.71 5.22 -4.52
N VAL A 36 -22.77 5.57 -3.23
CA VAL A 36 -22.99 4.62 -2.14
C VAL A 36 -24.38 4.00 -2.22
N GLN A 37 -25.41 4.80 -2.47
CA GLN A 37 -26.77 4.29 -2.62
C GLN A 37 -26.88 3.32 -3.79
N LEU A 38 -26.34 3.70 -4.96
CA LEU A 38 -26.37 2.86 -6.16
C LEU A 38 -25.64 1.54 -5.93
N ALA A 39 -24.45 1.57 -5.33
CA ALA A 39 -23.69 0.37 -5.02
C ALA A 39 -24.46 -0.57 -4.07
N ARG A 40 -25.14 -0.02 -3.06
CA ARG A 40 -25.96 -0.79 -2.12
C ARG A 40 -27.16 -1.44 -2.80
N GLU A 41 -27.89 -0.70 -3.63
CA GLU A 41 -29.06 -1.20 -4.36
C GLU A 41 -28.67 -2.31 -5.34
N MET A 42 -27.54 -2.15 -6.03
CA MET A 42 -27.01 -3.15 -6.95
C MET A 42 -26.29 -4.32 -6.26
N LYS A 43 -26.05 -4.25 -4.94
CA LYS A 43 -25.20 -5.18 -4.19
C LYS A 43 -23.79 -5.30 -4.79
N SER A 44 -23.24 -4.17 -5.22
CA SER A 44 -21.95 -4.06 -5.88
C SER A 44 -20.91 -3.40 -4.96
N SER A 45 -19.63 -3.64 -5.26
CA SER A 45 -18.52 -2.94 -4.59
C SER A 45 -18.20 -1.60 -5.28
N ILE A 46 -17.65 -0.65 -4.53
CA ILE A 46 -17.11 0.61 -5.06
C ILE A 46 -15.60 0.44 -5.27
N LEU A 47 -15.09 0.65 -6.48
CA LEU A 47 -13.66 0.76 -6.76
C LEU A 47 -13.27 2.24 -6.80
N THR A 48 -12.38 2.66 -5.90
CA THR A 48 -12.00 4.08 -5.80
C THR A 48 -10.55 4.27 -5.35
N THR A 49 -10.06 5.51 -5.42
CA THR A 49 -8.84 5.97 -4.78
C THR A 49 -9.12 7.00 -3.68
N ASP A 50 -10.39 7.41 -3.51
CA ASP A 50 -10.81 8.44 -2.56
C ASP A 50 -11.06 7.86 -1.17
N TYR A 51 -10.32 8.37 -0.18
CA TYR A 51 -10.38 7.89 1.20
C TYR A 51 -11.64 8.33 1.95
N ASN A 52 -12.24 9.48 1.60
CA ASN A 52 -13.48 9.95 2.24
C ASN A 52 -14.65 9.09 1.76
N LEU A 53 -14.72 8.81 0.46
CA LEU A 53 -15.73 7.91 -0.08
C LEU A 53 -15.61 6.50 0.52
N ASN A 54 -14.39 5.99 0.75
CA ASN A 54 -14.19 4.72 1.48
C ASN A 54 -14.94 4.73 2.81
N ARG A 55 -14.71 5.74 3.65
CA ARG A 55 -15.28 5.81 5.00
C ARG A 55 -16.80 5.87 4.99
N VAL A 56 -17.36 6.70 4.11
CA VAL A 56 -18.82 6.83 3.99
C VAL A 56 -19.45 5.53 3.49
N ALA A 57 -18.86 4.90 2.48
CA ALA A 57 -19.36 3.65 1.90
C ALA A 57 -19.29 2.47 2.89
N GLU A 58 -18.17 2.30 3.59
CA GLU A 58 -18.00 1.25 4.60
C GLU A 58 -19.01 1.37 5.73
N LEU A 59 -19.25 2.60 6.23
CA LEU A 59 -20.25 2.86 7.28
C LEU A 59 -21.68 2.47 6.83
N GLN A 60 -21.96 2.54 5.53
CA GLN A 60 -23.24 2.12 4.95
C GLN A 60 -23.26 0.65 4.51
N GLY A 61 -22.23 -0.14 4.86
CA GLY A 61 -22.15 -1.57 4.57
C GLY A 61 -21.84 -1.89 3.11
N VAL A 62 -21.31 -0.94 2.34
CA VAL A 62 -20.87 -1.16 0.96
C VAL A 62 -19.40 -1.56 0.96
N GLN A 63 -19.08 -2.67 0.29
CA GLN A 63 -17.68 -3.09 0.14
C GLN A 63 -16.93 -2.10 -0.74
N VAL A 64 -15.75 -1.68 -0.28
CA VAL A 64 -14.88 -0.77 -1.01
C VAL A 64 -13.59 -1.47 -1.40
N LEU A 65 -13.20 -1.32 -2.65
CA LEU A 65 -11.93 -1.75 -3.20
C LEU A 65 -11.10 -0.49 -3.43
N ASN A 66 -10.09 -0.26 -2.60
CA ASN A 66 -9.21 0.90 -2.78
C ASN A 66 -7.86 0.48 -3.35
N VAL A 67 -7.49 1.05 -4.49
CA VAL A 67 -6.25 0.69 -5.19
C VAL A 67 -5.01 1.03 -4.37
N ASN A 68 -5.06 2.09 -3.55
CA ASN A 68 -3.96 2.44 -2.67
C ASN A 68 -3.79 1.42 -1.53
N GLU A 69 -4.90 0.89 -1.01
CA GLU A 69 -4.87 -0.17 0.00
C GLU A 69 -4.32 -1.47 -0.57
N LEU A 70 -4.74 -1.84 -1.78
CA LEU A 70 -4.17 -2.99 -2.50
C LEU A 70 -2.66 -2.83 -2.69
N ALA A 71 -2.20 -1.67 -3.16
CA ALA A 71 -0.78 -1.40 -3.34
C ALA A 71 0.00 -1.51 -2.02
N ASN A 72 -0.59 -1.07 -0.90
CA ASN A 72 0.02 -1.20 0.42
C ASN A 72 0.03 -2.65 0.92
N ALA A 73 -1.02 -3.43 0.65
CA ALA A 73 -1.12 -4.84 1.04
C ALA A 73 -0.12 -5.74 0.30
N LEU A 74 0.31 -5.34 -0.90
CA LEU A 74 1.33 -6.03 -1.68
C LEU A 74 2.77 -5.73 -1.24
N LYS A 75 3.00 -4.76 -0.34
CA LYS A 75 4.33 -4.48 0.19
C LYS A 75 4.79 -5.65 1.06
N SER A 76 6.08 -5.99 0.97
CA SER A 76 6.64 -7.04 1.81
C SER A 76 6.42 -6.72 3.29
N ILE A 77 5.80 -7.66 4.01
CA ILE A 77 5.51 -7.51 5.44
C ILE A 77 6.70 -8.11 6.18
N VAL A 78 7.53 -7.24 6.75
CA VAL A 78 8.59 -7.64 7.66
C VAL A 78 8.08 -7.52 9.09
N ILE A 79 8.20 -8.58 9.90
CA ILE A 79 7.78 -8.59 11.31
C ILE A 79 8.95 -8.83 12.28
N PRO A 80 8.87 -8.37 13.54
CA PRO A 80 9.85 -8.74 14.57
C PRO A 80 10.01 -10.25 14.70
N GLY A 81 11.26 -10.72 14.81
CA GLY A 81 11.64 -12.12 14.85
C GLY A 81 11.82 -12.77 13.48
N GLU A 82 11.41 -12.12 12.40
CA GLU A 82 11.68 -12.60 11.04
C GLU A 82 13.16 -12.47 10.70
N GLU A 83 13.66 -13.45 9.93
CA GLU A 83 15.03 -13.45 9.45
C GLU A 83 15.10 -12.96 8.02
N LEU A 84 16.02 -12.04 7.75
CA LEU A 84 16.24 -11.46 6.44
C LEU A 84 17.70 -11.64 6.05
N ARG A 85 17.94 -11.97 4.78
CA ARG A 85 19.28 -11.89 4.20
C ARG A 85 19.44 -10.56 3.48
N VAL A 86 20.31 -9.69 3.98
CA VAL A 86 20.46 -8.32 3.46
C VAL A 86 21.91 -8.02 3.08
N ASN A 87 22.11 -7.24 2.02
CA ASN A 87 23.42 -6.70 1.68
C ASN A 87 23.65 -5.39 2.44
N ILE A 88 24.63 -5.37 3.33
CA ILE A 88 24.92 -4.17 4.13
C ILE A 88 25.81 -3.25 3.28
N VAL A 89 25.25 -2.15 2.78
CA VAL A 89 25.90 -1.33 1.75
C VAL A 89 26.54 -0.05 2.29
N GLN A 90 26.15 0.40 3.48
CA GLN A 90 26.67 1.66 4.05
C GLN A 90 26.72 1.62 5.58
N GLU A 91 27.59 2.44 6.17
CA GLU A 91 27.63 2.66 7.62
C GLU A 91 26.38 3.43 8.06
N GLY A 92 25.81 3.04 9.19
CA GLY A 92 24.66 3.71 9.78
C GLY A 92 25.04 4.99 10.52
N LYS A 93 24.02 5.68 11.04
CA LYS A 93 24.19 6.95 11.74
C LYS A 93 24.86 6.77 13.10
N GLU A 94 24.47 5.73 13.84
CA GLU A 94 25.06 5.42 15.14
C GLU A 94 26.28 4.51 14.99
N VAL A 95 27.22 4.62 15.94
CA VAL A 95 28.44 3.83 15.94
C VAL A 95 28.12 2.34 15.91
N GLY A 96 28.75 1.63 14.97
CA GLY A 96 28.59 0.18 14.80
C GLY A 96 27.38 -0.24 13.97
N GLN A 97 26.52 0.68 13.53
CA GLN A 97 25.41 0.35 12.65
C GLN A 97 25.87 0.10 11.21
N GLY A 98 25.20 -0.83 10.54
CA GLY A 98 25.16 -0.95 9.08
C GLY A 98 23.77 -0.60 8.58
N VAL A 99 23.65 -0.27 7.30
CA VAL A 99 22.36 -0.05 6.63
C VAL A 99 22.30 -0.85 5.34
N ALA A 100 21.15 -1.48 5.12
CA ALA A 100 20.77 -2.15 3.90
C ALA A 100 19.43 -1.60 3.40
N TYR A 101 19.07 -1.97 2.18
CA TYR A 101 17.77 -1.64 1.59
C TYR A 101 17.13 -2.91 1.05
N LEU A 102 15.82 -3.05 1.25
CA LEU A 102 15.02 -4.07 0.57
C LEU A 102 14.68 -3.60 -0.84
N ASP A 103 14.18 -4.51 -1.67
CA ASP A 103 13.84 -4.24 -3.07
C ASP A 103 12.77 -3.15 -3.25
N ASP A 104 11.92 -2.95 -2.23
CA ASP A 104 10.89 -1.91 -2.21
C ASP A 104 11.40 -0.54 -1.70
N GLY A 105 12.70 -0.43 -1.40
CA GLY A 105 13.35 0.77 -0.86
C GLY A 105 13.24 0.91 0.66
N THR A 106 12.65 -0.04 1.37
CA THR A 106 12.60 -0.04 2.85
C THR A 106 14.02 -0.07 3.41
N MET A 107 14.33 0.91 4.26
CA MET A 107 15.64 0.99 4.91
C MET A 107 15.71 0.00 6.07
N VAL A 108 16.74 -0.84 6.08
CA VAL A 108 17.04 -1.77 7.18
C VAL A 108 18.27 -1.28 7.91
N VAL A 109 18.13 -0.93 9.19
CA VAL A 109 19.22 -0.49 10.07
C VAL A 109 19.64 -1.66 10.95
N ILE A 110 20.89 -2.08 10.81
CA ILE A 110 21.45 -3.27 11.45
C ILE A 110 22.41 -2.86 12.56
N GLU A 111 22.04 -3.08 13.82
CA GLU A 111 22.90 -2.82 14.97
C GLU A 111 24.07 -3.82 15.00
N GLY A 112 25.31 -3.34 15.10
CA GLY A 112 26.50 -4.21 14.93
C GLY A 112 26.77 -4.65 13.49
N GLY A 113 26.01 -4.12 12.52
CA GLY A 113 26.13 -4.43 11.09
C GLY A 113 27.37 -3.86 10.41
N ARG A 114 28.05 -2.87 11.00
CA ARG A 114 29.24 -2.23 10.40
C ARG A 114 30.34 -3.23 10.04
N ARG A 115 30.50 -4.32 10.81
CA ARG A 115 31.53 -5.35 10.57
C ARG A 115 31.26 -6.21 9.34
N TYR A 116 30.04 -6.17 8.80
CA TYR A 116 29.60 -6.96 7.64
C TYR A 116 29.37 -6.05 6.40
N LEU A 117 30.00 -4.88 6.36
CA LEU A 117 29.89 -3.96 5.21
C LEU A 117 30.33 -4.62 3.90
N ASN A 118 29.60 -4.29 2.84
CA ASN A 118 29.74 -4.80 1.48
C ASN A 118 29.55 -6.33 1.37
N ALA A 119 28.80 -6.93 2.29
CA ALA A 119 28.49 -8.35 2.29
C ALA A 119 27.01 -8.62 2.57
N PHE A 120 26.52 -9.76 2.08
CA PHE A 120 25.24 -10.31 2.47
C PHE A 120 25.35 -11.03 3.81
N HIS A 121 24.51 -10.67 4.77
CA HIS A 121 24.46 -11.31 6.07
C HIS A 121 23.01 -11.58 6.50
N ASP A 122 22.81 -12.65 7.26
CA ASP A 122 21.51 -12.98 7.85
C ASP A 122 21.30 -12.13 9.11
N VAL A 123 20.16 -11.47 9.19
CA VAL A 123 19.80 -10.57 10.29
C VAL A 123 18.42 -10.92 10.81
N ALA A 124 18.23 -10.81 12.12
CA ALA A 124 16.94 -10.97 12.77
C ALA A 124 16.32 -9.59 13.00
N VAL A 125 15.08 -9.41 12.56
CA VAL A 125 14.33 -8.17 12.74
C VAL A 125 13.99 -8.00 14.21
N THR A 126 14.33 -6.85 14.78
CA THR A 126 14.04 -6.52 16.17
C THR A 126 12.77 -5.67 16.30
N ARG A 127 12.58 -4.70 15.40
CA ARG A 127 11.39 -3.83 15.37
C ARG A 127 11.23 -3.15 14.02
N VAL A 128 10.02 -2.70 13.75
CA VAL A 128 9.68 -1.92 12.55
C VAL A 128 9.11 -0.58 12.96
N LEU A 129 9.61 0.50 12.37
CA LEU A 129 9.10 1.86 12.54
C LEU A 129 8.49 2.35 11.24
N GLN A 130 7.23 2.78 11.30
CA GLN A 130 6.59 3.52 10.22
C GLN A 130 6.75 5.02 10.46
N THR A 131 7.30 5.74 9.48
CA THR A 131 7.45 7.20 9.50
C THR A 131 6.67 7.82 8.34
N ALA A 132 6.50 9.15 8.35
CA ALA A 132 5.88 9.88 7.25
C ALA A 132 6.68 9.76 5.93
N ALA A 133 8.00 9.56 6.00
CA ALA A 133 8.87 9.41 4.83
C ALA A 133 8.97 7.96 4.31
N GLY A 134 8.46 6.98 5.07
CA GLY A 134 8.56 5.57 4.70
C GLY A 134 8.70 4.64 5.91
N ARG A 135 9.02 3.38 5.61
CA ARG A 135 9.22 2.33 6.60
C ARG A 135 10.71 2.14 6.87
N ILE A 136 11.05 1.95 8.15
CA ILE A 136 12.40 1.62 8.61
C ILE A 136 12.32 0.34 9.42
N VAL A 137 13.13 -0.65 9.07
CA VAL A 137 13.27 -1.92 9.79
C VAL A 137 14.55 -1.86 10.62
N PHE A 138 14.51 -2.29 11.87
CA PHE A 138 15.68 -2.46 12.71
C PHE A 138 15.95 -3.95 12.86
N ALA A 139 17.22 -4.33 12.77
CA ALA A 139 17.65 -5.72 12.84
C ALA A 139 19.00 -5.87 13.56
N GLN A 140 19.36 -7.10 13.89
CA GLN A 140 20.65 -7.48 14.45
C GLN A 140 21.24 -8.67 13.68
N PRO A 141 22.57 -8.74 13.48
CA PRO A 141 23.22 -9.88 12.86
C PRO A 141 22.90 -11.18 13.59
N LYS A 142 22.57 -12.22 12.83
CA LYS A 142 22.43 -13.56 13.38
C LYS A 142 23.83 -14.15 13.59
N GLY A 143 24.05 -14.81 14.74
CA GLY A 143 25.27 -15.58 15.01
C GLY A 143 26.30 -14.92 15.94
N ASP A 144 25.91 -13.95 16.77
CA ASP A 144 26.62 -13.61 18.01
C ASP A 144 25.87 -14.15 19.23
#